data_AF-A0A3M1G6P5-F1
#
_entry.id   AF-A0A3M1G6P5-F1
#
_cell.length_a   1.000
_cell.length_b   1.000
_cell.length_c   1.000
_cell.angle_alpha   90.00
_cell.angle_beta   90.00
_cell.angle_gamma   90.00
#
_symmetry.space_group_name_H-M   'P 1'
#
loop_
_entity.id
_entity.type
_entity.pdbx_description
1 polymer ?
#
loop_
_entity_poly.entity_id
_entity_poly.type
_entity_poly.pdbx_seq_one_letter_code
_entity_poly.pdbx_strand_id
1 'polypeptide(L)'
;MLSQYKGISPEGDLLLIERLCCQLEGKSFLHINSTRQGGGVAEILHRMIPLLKEFGIKARWEVIEGSPEFFDVTKKIHNSLQGSPEIFTPDMWELHYEINRKNAQEIDLEADGVFIHDPQPMPLIKFRPDKRGFWFWRCHIDMSSPQREP
;
A
#
# COMPACT_ATOMS: atom_id res chain seq x y z
N MET A 1 2.23 22.88 1.42
CA MET A 1 0.98 22.10 1.45
C MET A 1 0.44 22.00 2.86
N LEU A 2 1.25 21.66 3.88
CA LEU A 2 0.76 21.58 5.28
C LEU A 2 0.10 22.88 5.75
N SER A 3 0.59 24.04 5.30
CA SER A 3 0.01 25.36 5.60
C SER A 3 -1.44 25.53 5.15
N GLN A 4 -1.92 24.77 4.15
CA GLN A 4 -3.32 24.82 3.70
C GLN A 4 -4.31 24.24 4.72
N TYR A 5 -3.79 23.49 5.71
CA TYR A 5 -4.59 22.91 6.79
C TYR A 5 -4.69 23.84 8.02
N LYS A 6 -4.02 25.01 8.00
CA LYS A 6 -4.15 26.02 9.07
C LYS A 6 -5.59 26.52 9.15
N GLY A 7 -6.15 26.55 10.35
CA GLY A 7 -7.56 26.92 10.59
C GLY A 7 -8.56 25.80 10.28
N ILE A 8 -8.11 24.66 9.74
CA ILE A 8 -8.91 23.43 9.58
C ILE A 8 -8.55 22.43 10.67
N SER A 9 -7.25 22.20 10.88
CA SER A 9 -6.72 21.31 11.92
C SER A 9 -6.17 22.10 13.10
N PRO A 10 -6.17 21.52 14.32
CA PRO A 10 -5.54 22.15 15.48
C PRO A 10 -4.06 22.49 15.21
N GLU A 11 -3.64 23.68 15.62
CA GLU A 11 -2.28 24.16 15.37
C GLU A 11 -1.21 23.25 16.00
N GLY A 12 -1.49 22.71 17.19
CA GLY A 12 -0.62 21.75 17.87
C GLY A 12 -0.38 20.47 17.06
N ASP A 13 -1.40 19.97 16.36
CA ASP A 13 -1.28 18.76 15.52
C ASP A 13 -0.44 19.04 14.28
N LEU A 14 -0.62 20.21 13.66
CA LEU A 14 0.21 20.63 12.51
C LEU A 14 1.68 20.76 12.91
N LEU A 15 1.96 21.36 14.08
CA LEU A 15 3.31 21.47 14.61
C LEU A 15 3.92 20.09 14.94
N LEU A 16 3.12 19.17 15.49
CA LEU A 16 3.56 17.81 15.78
C LEU A 16 3.91 17.06 14.50
N ILE A 17 3.06 17.13 13.47
CA ILE A 17 3.30 16.52 12.16
C ILE A 17 4.60 17.07 11.56
N GLU A 18 4.76 18.39 11.54
CA GLU A 18 5.99 19.03 11.04
C GLU A 18 7.23 18.49 11.77
N ARG A 19 7.22 18.46 13.11
CA ARG A 19 8.34 17.95 13.89
C ARG A 19 8.66 16.48 13.62
N LEU A 20 7.65 15.63 13.51
CA LEU A 20 7.84 14.21 13.21
C LEU A 20 8.37 14.00 11.78
N CYS A 21 7.84 14.74 10.81
CA CYS A 21 8.30 14.65 9.43
C CYS A 21 9.75 15.13 9.27
N CYS A 22 10.16 16.19 9.96
CA CYS A 22 11.55 16.66 9.95
C CYS A 22 12.55 15.60 10.45
N GLN A 23 12.15 14.73 11.39
CA GLN A 23 13.02 13.62 11.84
C GLN A 23 13.22 12.54 10.78
N LEU A 24 12.37 12.52 9.75
CA LEU A 24 12.38 11.56 8.66
C LEU A 24 12.94 12.15 7.37
N GLU A 25 13.47 13.38 7.40
CA GLU A 25 14.06 14.04 6.24
C GLU A 25 15.14 13.16 5.59
N GLY A 26 15.10 13.03 4.26
CA GLY A 26 16.03 12.21 3.49
C GLY A 26 15.73 10.70 3.49
N LYS A 27 14.83 10.21 4.37
CA LYS A 27 14.37 8.82 4.36
C LYS A 27 13.52 8.53 3.13
N SER A 28 13.59 7.29 2.66
CA SER A 28 12.89 6.80 1.48
C SER A 28 11.66 5.98 1.88
N PHE A 29 10.49 6.40 1.41
CA PHE A 29 9.24 5.67 1.62
C PHE A 29 8.66 5.23 0.27
N LEU A 30 8.22 3.98 0.18
CA LEU A 30 7.61 3.40 -1.01
C LEU A 30 6.20 2.95 -0.67
N HIS A 31 5.20 3.51 -1.33
CA HIS A 31 3.81 3.09 -1.23
C HIS A 31 3.43 2.25 -2.46
N ILE A 32 2.85 1.08 -2.25
CA ILE A 32 2.43 0.18 -3.34
C ILE A 32 0.96 -0.19 -3.15
N ASN A 33 0.14 0.04 -4.17
CA ASN A 33 -1.27 -0.37 -4.21
C ASN A 33 -1.66 -0.90 -5.60
N SER A 34 -2.94 -1.19 -5.82
CA SER A 34 -3.44 -1.80 -7.07
C SER A 34 -4.04 -0.83 -8.09
N THR A 35 -4.18 0.47 -7.77
CA THR A 35 -4.72 1.45 -8.73
C THR A 35 -4.28 2.88 -8.46
N ARG A 36 -4.07 3.67 -9.51
CA ARG A 36 -3.82 5.13 -9.44
C ARG A 36 -5.10 5.97 -9.43
N GLN A 37 -6.22 5.37 -9.83
CA GLN A 37 -7.49 6.05 -10.07
C GLN A 37 -8.66 5.24 -9.51
N GLY A 38 -9.61 5.91 -8.87
CA GLY A 38 -10.73 5.26 -8.21
C GLY A 38 -10.34 4.60 -6.88
N GLY A 39 -11.26 4.67 -5.92
CA GLY A 39 -11.07 4.11 -4.57
C GLY A 39 -10.38 5.05 -3.59
N GLY A 40 -10.68 4.85 -2.30
CA GLY A 40 -10.21 5.72 -1.22
C GLY A 40 -8.68 5.72 -1.03
N VAL A 41 -8.01 4.60 -1.31
CA VAL A 41 -6.55 4.51 -1.19
C VAL A 41 -5.84 5.47 -2.15
N ALA A 42 -6.26 5.49 -3.42
CA ALA A 42 -5.68 6.38 -4.41
C ALA A 42 -5.88 7.86 -4.04
N GLU A 43 -7.07 8.22 -3.55
CA GLU A 43 -7.38 9.58 -3.10
C GLU A 43 -6.49 10.02 -1.93
N ILE A 44 -6.27 9.14 -0.96
CA ILE A 44 -5.36 9.38 0.17
C ILE A 44 -3.92 9.58 -0.34
N LEU A 45 -3.43 8.70 -1.21
CA LEU A 45 -2.05 8.77 -1.70
C LEU A 45 -1.79 10.00 -2.57
N HIS A 46 -2.76 10.47 -3.35
CA HIS A 46 -2.68 11.73 -4.10
C HIS A 46 -2.44 12.95 -3.21
N ARG A 47 -2.90 12.93 -1.95
CA ARG A 47 -2.67 14.01 -0.97
C ARG A 47 -1.47 13.77 -0.07
N MET A 48 -1.28 12.53 0.39
CA MET A 48 -0.23 12.19 1.34
C MET A 48 1.16 12.22 0.71
N ILE A 49 1.33 11.73 -0.52
CA ILE A 49 2.66 11.64 -1.15
C ILE A 49 3.31 13.03 -1.32
N PRO A 50 2.63 14.05 -1.88
CA PRO A 50 3.27 15.36 -2.01
C PRO A 50 3.46 16.06 -0.66
N LEU A 51 2.68 15.72 0.38
CA LEU A 51 2.88 16.25 1.73
C LEU A 51 4.17 15.70 2.34
N LEU A 52 4.42 14.40 2.22
CA LEU A 52 5.68 13.78 2.65
C LEU A 52 6.88 14.40 1.92
N LYS A 53 6.75 14.62 0.61
CA LYS A 53 7.80 15.26 -0.21
C LYS A 53 8.11 16.70 0.22
N GLU A 54 7.13 17.45 0.71
CA GLU A 54 7.34 18.82 1.22
C GLU A 54 8.34 18.83 2.39
N PHE A 55 8.39 17.76 3.20
CA PHE A 55 9.33 17.61 4.32
C PHE A 55 10.63 16.89 3.96
N GLY A 56 10.97 16.79 2.67
CA GLY A 56 12.21 16.17 2.21
C GLY A 56 12.24 14.64 2.33
N ILE A 57 11.10 14.00 2.63
CA ILE A 57 10.97 12.54 2.59
C ILE A 57 10.89 12.11 1.12
N LYS A 58 11.76 11.17 0.72
CA LYS A 58 11.80 10.61 -0.64
C LYS A 58 10.66 9.61 -0.83
N ALA A 59 9.44 10.10 -0.92
CA ALA A 59 8.23 9.29 -1.07
C ALA A 59 7.97 8.91 -2.54
N ARG A 60 7.94 7.62 -2.83
CA ARG A 60 7.52 7.01 -4.10
C ARG A 60 6.16 6.35 -3.94
N TRP A 61 5.39 6.34 -5.01
CA TRP A 61 4.14 5.61 -5.10
C TRP A 61 4.16 4.83 -6.40
N GLU A 62 4.08 3.51 -6.29
CA GLU A 62 4.04 2.57 -7.40
C GLU A 62 2.69 1.82 -7.39
N VAL A 63 2.25 1.39 -8.56
CA VAL A 63 0.99 0.68 -8.73
C VAL A 63 1.31 -0.66 -9.40
N ILE A 64 0.81 -1.75 -8.83
CA ILE A 64 0.98 -3.05 -9.48
C ILE A 64 0.12 -3.15 -10.74
N GLU A 65 0.66 -3.80 -11.76
CA GLU A 65 -0.05 -4.19 -12.97
C GLU A 65 -0.61 -5.60 -12.84
N GLY A 66 -1.74 -5.86 -13.48
CA GLY A 66 -2.39 -7.17 -13.45
C GLY A 66 -3.36 -7.35 -14.61
N SER A 67 -3.63 -8.60 -14.98
CA SER A 67 -4.66 -8.94 -15.94
C SER A 67 -6.07 -8.80 -15.32
N PRO A 68 -7.14 -8.74 -16.12
CA PRO A 68 -8.51 -8.77 -15.59
C PRO A 68 -8.76 -9.96 -14.65
N GLU A 69 -8.25 -11.15 -14.99
CA GLU A 69 -8.37 -12.36 -14.17
C GLU A 69 -7.67 -12.21 -12.82
N PHE A 70 -6.52 -11.51 -12.77
CA PHE A 70 -5.86 -11.19 -11.50
C PHE A 70 -6.74 -10.28 -10.64
N PHE A 71 -7.38 -9.27 -11.23
CA PHE A 71 -8.29 -8.41 -10.48
C PHE A 71 -9.54 -9.13 -9.99
N ASP A 72 -10.05 -10.11 -10.74
CA ASP A 72 -11.12 -11.00 -10.28
C ASP A 72 -10.68 -11.85 -9.08
N VAL A 73 -9.48 -12.44 -9.13
CA VAL A 73 -8.91 -13.20 -7.99
C VAL A 73 -8.74 -12.31 -6.77
N THR A 74 -8.14 -11.13 -6.93
CA THR A 74 -7.93 -10.22 -5.79
C THR A 74 -9.23 -9.69 -5.20
N LYS A 75 -10.29 -9.55 -6.01
CA LYS A 75 -11.64 -9.23 -5.51
C LYS A 75 -12.21 -10.37 -4.66
N LYS A 76 -11.99 -11.63 -5.04
CA LYS A 76 -12.33 -12.78 -4.19
C LYS A 76 -11.58 -12.74 -2.86
N ILE A 77 -10.26 -12.51 -2.89
CA ILE A 77 -9.44 -12.37 -1.67
C ILE A 77 -9.98 -11.23 -0.77
N HIS A 78 -10.32 -10.09 -1.36
CA HIS A 78 -10.90 -8.96 -0.65
C HIS A 78 -12.23 -9.33 0.03
N ASN A 79 -13.16 -9.93 -0.72
CA ASN A 79 -14.45 -10.37 -0.21
C ASN A 79 -14.31 -11.43 0.90
N SER A 80 -13.40 -12.39 0.74
CA SER A 80 -13.20 -13.48 1.70
C SER A 80 -12.61 -12.98 3.02
N LEU A 81 -11.68 -12.02 2.96
CA LEU A 81 -11.15 -11.37 4.17
C LEU A 81 -12.21 -10.58 4.93
N GLN A 82 -13.25 -10.09 4.24
CA GLN A 82 -14.42 -9.47 4.83
C GLN A 82 -15.54 -10.46 5.22
N GLY A 83 -15.29 -11.77 5.11
CA GLY A 83 -16.21 -12.82 5.56
C GLY A 83 -17.18 -13.35 4.51
N SER A 84 -17.05 -12.94 3.25
CA SER A 84 -17.85 -13.52 2.16
C SER A 84 -17.30 -14.90 1.77
N PRO A 85 -18.13 -15.95 1.66
CA PRO A 85 -17.67 -17.25 1.20
C PRO A 85 -17.19 -17.19 -0.26
N GLU A 86 -15.93 -17.50 -0.49
CA GLU A 86 -15.29 -17.54 -1.81
C GLU A 86 -14.52 -18.86 -1.95
N ILE A 87 -14.57 -19.42 -3.16
CA ILE A 87 -13.83 -20.64 -3.50
C ILE A 87 -12.53 -20.24 -4.20
N PHE A 88 -11.40 -20.74 -3.69
CA PHE A 88 -10.08 -20.52 -4.26
C PHE A 88 -9.53 -21.82 -4.85
N THR A 89 -9.10 -21.77 -6.12
CA THR A 89 -8.36 -22.88 -6.74
C THR A 89 -6.85 -22.67 -6.57
N PRO A 90 -6.03 -23.74 -6.68
CA PRO A 90 -4.57 -23.59 -6.72
C PRO A 90 -4.09 -22.62 -7.79
N ASP A 91 -4.71 -22.64 -8.99
CA ASP A 91 -4.36 -21.75 -10.10
C ASP A 91 -4.60 -20.27 -9.78
N MET A 92 -5.60 -19.94 -8.95
CA MET A 92 -5.83 -18.56 -8.51
C MET A 92 -4.69 -18.06 -7.63
N TRP A 93 -4.19 -18.90 -6.72
CA TRP A 93 -3.05 -18.56 -5.87
C TRP A 93 -1.76 -18.44 -6.68
N GLU A 94 -1.55 -19.34 -7.64
CA GLU A 94 -0.41 -19.28 -8.55
C GLU A 94 -0.45 -18.00 -9.40
N LEU A 95 -1.60 -17.65 -9.98
CA LEU A 95 -1.78 -16.40 -10.72
C LEU A 95 -1.49 -15.17 -9.84
N HIS A 96 -2.03 -15.14 -8.61
CA HIS A 96 -1.80 -14.04 -7.66
C HIS A 96 -0.32 -13.89 -7.34
N TYR A 97 0.39 -15.00 -7.11
CA TYR A 97 1.83 -15.01 -6.83
C TYR A 97 2.65 -14.57 -8.04
N GLU A 98 2.39 -15.14 -9.21
CA GLU A 98 3.16 -14.90 -10.44
C GLU A 98 3.03 -13.46 -10.95
N ILE A 99 1.85 -12.85 -10.86
CA ILE A 99 1.67 -11.43 -11.19
C ILE A 99 2.48 -10.56 -10.23
N ASN A 100 2.47 -10.85 -8.93
CA ASN A 100 3.29 -10.12 -7.96
C ASN A 100 4.79 -10.34 -8.21
N ARG A 101 5.21 -11.54 -8.62
CA ARG A 101 6.61 -11.82 -9.00
C ARG A 101 7.07 -10.96 -10.16
N LYS A 102 6.23 -10.83 -11.21
CA LYS A 102 6.52 -9.95 -12.36
C LYS A 102 6.61 -8.48 -11.93
N ASN A 103 5.66 -8.02 -11.12
CA ASN A 103 5.70 -6.64 -10.60
C ASN A 103 6.96 -6.36 -9.78
N ALA A 104 7.44 -7.33 -8.99
CA ALA A 104 8.67 -7.18 -8.21
C ALA A 104 9.95 -7.08 -9.07
N GLN A 105 9.89 -7.46 -10.36
CA GLN A 105 11.01 -7.29 -11.30
C GLN A 105 11.05 -5.88 -11.89
N GLU A 106 9.89 -5.23 -12.03
CA GLU A 106 9.77 -3.89 -12.61
C GLU A 106 9.81 -2.77 -11.56
N ILE A 107 9.30 -3.04 -10.36
CA ILE A 107 9.25 -2.08 -9.27
C ILE A 107 10.53 -2.17 -8.45
N ASP A 108 11.25 -1.05 -8.33
CA ASP A 108 12.30 -0.91 -7.32
C ASP A 108 11.69 -0.94 -5.91
N LEU A 109 11.89 -2.05 -5.20
CA LEU A 109 11.38 -2.29 -3.85
C LEU A 109 12.31 -1.75 -2.73
N GLU A 110 13.44 -1.12 -3.06
CA GLU A 110 14.33 -0.55 -2.05
C GLU A 110 13.80 0.76 -1.47
N ALA A 111 13.58 0.76 -0.14
CA ALA A 111 13.23 1.94 0.65
C ALA A 111 13.51 1.70 2.14
N ASP A 112 13.67 2.76 2.92
CA ASP A 112 13.72 2.70 4.39
C ASP A 112 12.37 2.22 4.97
N GLY A 113 11.26 2.57 4.32
CA GLY A 113 9.90 2.14 4.66
C GLY A 113 9.08 1.77 3.43
N VAL A 114 8.61 0.52 3.35
CA VAL A 114 7.73 0.02 2.28
C VAL A 114 6.32 -0.20 2.84
N PHE A 115 5.32 0.44 2.24
CA PHE A 115 3.92 0.37 2.64
C PHE A 115 3.13 -0.37 1.56
N ILE A 116 2.69 -1.57 1.88
CA ILE A 116 1.81 -2.39 1.04
C ILE A 116 0.37 -2.08 1.42
N HIS A 117 -0.39 -1.51 0.51
CA HIS A 117 -1.80 -1.19 0.71
C HIS A 117 -2.68 -2.35 0.22
N ASP A 118 -3.53 -2.86 1.10
CA ASP A 118 -4.50 -3.93 0.82
C ASP A 118 -3.87 -5.29 0.40
N PRO A 119 -4.67 -6.34 0.14
CA PRO A 119 -4.16 -7.69 -0.11
C PRO A 119 -3.50 -7.90 -1.48
N GLN A 120 -3.80 -7.08 -2.49
CA GLN A 120 -3.40 -7.33 -3.88
C GLN A 120 -1.86 -7.40 -4.04
N PRO A 121 -1.07 -6.44 -3.50
CA PRO A 121 0.38 -6.46 -3.58
C PRO A 121 1.05 -7.19 -2.41
N MET A 122 0.30 -7.88 -1.54
CA MET A 122 0.84 -8.53 -0.34
C MET A 122 1.99 -9.52 -0.61
N PRO A 123 1.96 -10.33 -1.68
CA PRO A 123 3.07 -11.25 -1.96
C PRO A 123 4.42 -10.56 -2.24
N LEU A 124 4.46 -9.25 -2.54
CA LEU A 124 5.71 -8.52 -2.80
C LEU A 124 6.74 -8.65 -1.67
N ILE A 125 6.31 -8.88 -0.43
CA ILE A 125 7.21 -9.11 0.70
C ILE A 125 8.14 -10.32 0.50
N LYS A 126 7.74 -11.29 -0.35
CA LYS A 126 8.55 -12.46 -0.72
C LYS A 126 9.74 -12.11 -1.62
N PHE A 127 9.69 -10.96 -2.29
CA PHE A 127 10.69 -10.50 -3.26
C PHE A 127 11.52 -9.32 -2.74
N ARG A 128 11.46 -9.04 -1.43
CA ARG A 128 12.19 -7.90 -0.84
C ARG A 128 13.72 -8.04 -0.96
N PRO A 129 14.44 -7.00 -1.40
CA PRO A 129 15.90 -7.00 -1.49
C PRO A 129 16.55 -6.99 -0.10
N ASP A 130 17.56 -7.85 0.10
CA ASP A 130 18.45 -7.94 1.28
C ASP A 130 17.80 -7.90 2.68
N LYS A 131 16.47 -8.09 2.77
CA LYS A 131 15.66 -7.91 3.98
C LYS A 131 15.88 -6.55 4.68
N ARG A 132 16.26 -5.51 3.91
CA ARG A 132 16.47 -4.14 4.41
C ARG A 132 15.15 -3.36 4.38
N GLY A 133 15.07 -2.31 5.19
CA GLY A 133 13.89 -1.46 5.33
C GLY A 133 12.75 -2.10 6.14
N PHE A 134 11.88 -1.25 6.67
CA PHE A 134 10.68 -1.68 7.39
C PHE A 134 9.53 -1.88 6.40
N TRP A 135 8.86 -3.03 6.49
CA TRP A 135 7.70 -3.34 5.66
C TRP A 135 6.43 -3.25 6.49
N PHE A 136 5.50 -2.42 6.05
CA PHE A 136 4.22 -2.18 6.70
C PHE A 136 3.11 -2.68 5.77
N TRP A 137 2.21 -3.47 6.33
CA TRP A 137 0.95 -3.78 5.66
C TRP A 137 -0.14 -2.84 6.16
N ARG A 138 -0.72 -2.07 5.25
CA ARG A 138 -1.82 -1.16 5.51
C ARG A 138 -3.10 -1.74 4.94
N CYS A 139 -3.85 -2.42 5.80
CA CYS A 139 -5.18 -2.93 5.49
C CYS A 139 -6.22 -1.80 5.54
N HIS A 140 -7.03 -1.65 4.48
CA HIS A 140 -8.14 -0.69 4.40
C HIS A 140 -9.51 -1.37 4.44
N ILE A 141 -9.55 -2.70 4.57
CA ILE A 141 -10.76 -3.51 4.68
C ILE A 141 -10.98 -4.01 6.11
N ASP A 142 -12.21 -4.43 6.39
CA ASP A 142 -12.53 -5.15 7.63
C ASP A 142 -11.98 -6.58 7.56
N MET A 143 -11.34 -7.02 8.64
CA MET A 143 -10.86 -8.39 8.81
C MET A 143 -11.23 -8.95 10.19
N SER A 144 -12.30 -8.44 10.78
CA SER A 144 -12.80 -8.91 12.07
C SER A 144 -13.43 -10.31 11.98
N SER A 145 -14.02 -10.65 10.82
CA SER A 145 -14.67 -11.94 10.56
C SER A 145 -14.31 -12.53 9.19
N PRO A 146 -13.03 -12.84 8.92
CA PRO A 146 -12.63 -13.44 7.64
C PRO A 146 -13.17 -14.86 7.51
N GLN A 147 -13.37 -15.31 6.27
CA GLN A 147 -13.62 -16.72 5.96
C GLN A 147 -12.48 -17.57 6.53
N ARG A 148 -12.81 -18.54 7.40
CA ARG A 148 -11.83 -19.37 8.12
C ARG A 148 -11.44 -20.64 7.38
N GLU A 149 -12.34 -21.19 6.57
CA GLU A 149 -12.14 -22.42 5.81
C GLU A 149 -12.60 -22.21 4.35
N PRO A 150 -11.96 -22.88 3.37
CA PRO A 150 -12.30 -22.75 1.95
C PRO A 150 -13.76 -23.08 1.62
#